data_AF-A0A7W3MXG9-F1
#
_entry.id   AF-A0A7W3MXG9-F1
#
_cell.length_a   1.000
_cell.length_b   1.000
_cell.length_c   1.000
_cell.angle_alpha   90.00
_cell.angle_beta   90.00
_cell.angle_gamma   90.00
#
_symmetry.space_group_name_H-M   'P 1'
#
loop_
_entity.id
_entity.type
_entity.pdbx_description
1 polymer ?
#
loop_
_entity_poly.entity_id
_entity_poly.type
_entity_poly.pdbx_seq_one_letter_code
_entity_poly.pdbx_strand_id
1 'polypeptide(L)'
;MDPVHYLDRAAVAALFGVTAQAVAKWQDRYDDFPKPDATWGERKLPGWLPERVGKIRAWHAARPGQGAPGRPKPGSGRRRQEE
;
A
#
# COMPACT_ATOMS: atom_id res chain seq x y z
N MET A 1 -2.55 -20.10 17.43
CA MET A 1 -2.81 -18.66 17.23
C MET A 1 -1.78 -18.23 16.21
N ASP A 2 -2.17 -18.15 14.94
CA ASP A 2 -1.23 -17.76 13.88
C ASP A 2 -0.78 -16.30 14.11
N PRO A 3 0.51 -16.00 13.93
CA PRO A 3 0.98 -14.62 14.00
C PRO A 3 0.25 -13.78 12.95
N VAL A 4 -0.31 -12.65 13.39
CA VAL A 4 -0.97 -11.72 12.48
C VAL A 4 0.10 -11.02 11.65
N HIS A 5 0.23 -11.44 10.39
CA HIS A 5 1.11 -10.81 9.43
C HIS A 5 0.42 -9.59 8.84
N TYR A 6 0.86 -8.42 9.27
CA TYR A 6 0.39 -7.19 8.69
C TYR A 6 1.05 -6.90 7.35
N LEU A 7 0.31 -6.24 6.49
CA LEU A 7 0.76 -5.83 5.17
C LEU A 7 1.29 -4.40 5.24
N ASP A 8 2.52 -4.21 4.79
CA ASP A 8 3.09 -2.88 4.58
C ASP A 8 2.69 -2.32 3.20
N ARG A 9 3.10 -1.08 2.90
CA ARG A 9 2.80 -0.43 1.61
C ARG A 9 3.27 -1.25 0.41
N ALA A 10 4.41 -1.93 0.50
CA ALA A 10 4.94 -2.75 -0.58
C ALA A 10 4.12 -4.04 -0.76
N ALA A 11 3.71 -4.69 0.34
CA ALA A 11 2.81 -5.83 0.28
C ALA A 11 1.46 -5.45 -0.32
N VAL A 12 0.86 -4.33 0.13
CA VAL A 12 -0.37 -3.79 -0.47
C VAL A 12 -0.14 -3.47 -1.95
N ALA A 13 0.95 -2.80 -2.30
CA ALA A 13 1.25 -2.46 -3.68
C ALA A 13 1.39 -3.70 -4.58
N ALA A 14 2.04 -4.76 -4.08
CA ALA A 14 2.16 -6.03 -4.80
C ALA A 14 0.80 -6.69 -5.10
N LEU A 15 -0.16 -6.60 -4.17
CA LEU A 15 -1.52 -7.11 -4.37
C LEU A 15 -2.27 -6.39 -5.50
N PHE A 16 -1.95 -5.12 -5.75
CA PHE A 16 -2.56 -4.32 -6.81
C PHE A 16 -1.69 -4.21 -8.07
N GLY A 17 -0.49 -4.81 -8.08
CA GLY A 17 0.46 -4.66 -9.19
C GLY A 17 1.00 -3.23 -9.35
N VAL A 18 1.00 -2.43 -8.28
CA VAL A 18 1.49 -1.04 -8.27
C VAL A 18 2.79 -0.93 -7.46
N THR A 19 3.31 0.30 -7.32
CA THR A 19 4.48 0.57 -6.46
C THR A 19 4.06 1.03 -5.07
N ALA A 20 4.90 0.81 -4.05
CA ALA A 20 4.65 1.30 -2.68
C ALA A 20 4.48 2.83 -2.63
N GLN A 21 5.15 3.57 -3.53
CA GLN A 21 4.95 5.00 -3.73
C GLN A 21 3.54 5.34 -4.25
N ALA A 22 2.95 4.51 -5.12
CA ALA A 22 1.57 4.72 -5.56
C ALA A 22 0.60 4.63 -4.39
N VAL A 23 0.80 3.65 -3.50
CA VAL A 23 0.01 3.50 -2.26
C VAL A 23 0.21 4.70 -1.32
N ALA A 24 1.45 5.20 -1.18
CA ALA A 24 1.71 6.42 -0.41
C ALA A 24 0.98 7.64 -1.03
N LYS A 25 0.99 7.77 -2.36
CA LYS A 25 0.22 8.80 -3.06
C LYS A 25 -1.28 8.63 -2.91
N TRP A 26 -1.78 7.40 -2.77
CA TRP A 26 -3.20 7.18 -2.52
C TRP A 26 -3.60 7.71 -1.16
N GLN A 27 -2.79 7.48 -0.12
CA GLN A 27 -3.02 8.04 1.21
C GLN A 27 -2.97 9.57 1.23
N ASP A 28 -2.05 10.17 0.48
CA ASP A 28 -1.88 11.62 0.41
C ASP A 28 -2.98 12.29 -0.42
N ARG A 29 -3.39 11.66 -1.54
CA ARG A 29 -4.36 12.22 -2.49
C ARG A 29 -5.81 11.96 -2.10
N TYR A 30 -6.10 10.85 -1.43
CA TYR A 30 -7.45 10.41 -1.14
C TYR A 30 -7.64 10.17 0.35
N ASP A 31 -8.39 11.06 1.00
CA ASP A 31 -8.75 10.94 2.42
C ASP A 31 -9.64 9.72 2.69
N ASP A 32 -10.36 9.27 1.66
CA ASP A 32 -11.21 8.06 1.67
C ASP A 32 -10.39 6.75 1.60
N PHE A 33 -9.08 6.84 1.36
CA PHE A 33 -8.23 5.64 1.35
C PHE A 33 -8.20 4.99 2.74
N PRO A 34 -8.33 3.65 2.84
CA PRO A 34 -8.40 2.97 4.12
C PRO A 34 -7.19 3.29 5.01
N LYS A 35 -7.46 3.89 6.16
CA LYS A 35 -6.45 4.16 7.19
C LYS A 35 -5.75 2.85 7.60
N PRO A 36 -4.44 2.91 7.86
CA PRO A 36 -3.72 1.76 8.39
C PRO A 36 -4.23 1.38 9.78
N ASP A 37 -4.29 0.09 10.06
CA ASP A 37 -4.70 -0.44 11.37
C ASP A 37 -3.58 -0.29 12.40
N ALA A 38 -2.32 -0.24 11.94
CA ALA A 38 -1.16 -0.02 12.78
C ALA A 38 -0.10 0.78 12.04
N THR A 39 0.78 1.43 12.79
CA THR A 39 1.93 2.15 12.25
C THR A 39 3.16 1.69 13.03
N TRP A 40 4.16 1.12 12.34
CA TRP A 40 5.37 0.60 12.98
C TRP A 40 6.63 1.39 12.66
N GLY A 41 7.55 1.38 13.62
CA GLY A 41 8.88 1.96 13.51
C GLY A 41 8.91 3.48 13.51
N GLU A 42 10.10 4.05 13.65
CA GLU A 42 10.34 5.50 13.64
C GLU A 42 9.94 6.14 12.30
N ARG A 43 10.00 5.37 11.21
CA ARG A 43 9.58 5.80 9.86
C ARG A 43 8.08 5.87 9.65
N LYS A 44 7.28 5.59 10.68
CA LYS A 44 5.81 5.57 10.62
C LYS A 44 5.31 4.73 9.44
N LEU A 45 5.79 3.49 9.33
CA LEU A 45 5.39 2.59 8.25
C LEU A 45 3.94 2.14 8.50
N PRO A 46 2.99 2.48 7.61
CA PRO A 46 1.61 2.10 7.80
C PRO A 46 1.42 0.61 7.47
N GLY A 47 0.60 -0.02 8.29
CA GLY A 47 0.30 -1.43 8.29
C GLY A 47 -1.18 -1.70 8.22
N TRP A 48 -1.58 -2.56 7.30
CA TRP A 48 -2.96 -3.02 7.18
C TRP A 48 -3.07 -4.47 7.59
N LEU A 49 -4.19 -4.78 8.24
CA LEU A 49 -4.55 -6.17 8.43
C LEU A 49 -4.84 -6.82 7.08
N PRO A 50 -4.56 -8.14 6.91
CA PRO A 50 -4.91 -8.85 5.70
C PRO A 50 -6.41 -8.78 5.39
N GLU A 51 -7.27 -8.71 6.41
CA GLU A 51 -8.72 -8.50 6.26
C GLU A 51 -9.08 -7.14 5.65
N ARG A 52 -8.23 -6.12 5.88
CA ARG A 52 -8.43 -4.77 5.36
C ARG A 52 -8.20 -4.69 3.85
N VAL A 53 -7.47 -5.65 3.27
CA VAL A 53 -7.22 -5.74 1.82
C VAL A 53 -8.53 -5.73 1.04
N GLY A 54 -9.58 -6.40 1.55
CA GLY A 54 -10.90 -6.40 0.91
C GLY A 54 -11.45 -4.99 0.73
N LYS A 55 -11.32 -4.13 1.75
CA LYS A 55 -11.72 -2.71 1.69
C LYS A 55 -10.85 -1.91 0.74
N ILE A 56 -9.52 -2.11 0.77
CA ILE A 56 -8.60 -1.43 -0.16
C ILE A 56 -8.92 -1.82 -1.61
N ARG A 57 -9.29 -3.07 -1.85
CA ARG A 57 -9.65 -3.58 -3.18
C ARG A 57 -10.99 -3.03 -3.67
N ALA A 58 -11.99 -2.95 -2.79
CA ALA A 58 -13.26 -2.30 -3.09
C ALA A 58 -13.06 -0.81 -3.41
N TRP A 59 -12.25 -0.11 -2.61
CA TRP A 59 -11.87 1.28 -2.88
C TRP A 59 -11.14 1.43 -4.21
N HIS A 60 -10.17 0.55 -4.52
CA HIS A 60 -9.43 0.59 -5.77
C HIS A 60 -10.35 0.37 -6.99
N ALA A 61 -11.31 -0.54 -6.88
CA ALA A 61 -12.31 -0.79 -7.93
C ALA A 61 -13.29 0.37 -8.11
N ALA A 62 -13.64 1.06 -7.01
CA ALA A 62 -14.51 2.24 -7.01
C ALA A 62 -13.76 3.55 -7.36
N ARG A 63 -12.42 3.52 -7.45
CA ARG A 63 -11.59 4.70 -7.61
C ARG A 63 -11.88 5.40 -8.95
N PRO A 64 -12.25 6.70 -8.96
CA PRO A 64 -12.37 7.46 -10.18
C PRO A 64 -10.98 7.68 -10.81
N GLY A 65 -10.78 7.16 -12.03
CA GLY A 65 -9.57 7.41 -12.83
C GLY A 65 -8.71 6.18 -13.20
N GLN A 66 -9.29 4.99 -13.40
CA GLN A 66 -8.59 3.81 -13.95
C GLN A 66 -8.18 3.96 -15.45
N GLY A 67 -7.83 5.17 -15.89
CA GLY A 67 -7.67 5.54 -17.30
C GLY A 67 -6.30 6.08 -17.70
N ALA A 68 -5.23 5.91 -16.90
CA ALA A 68 -3.90 6.32 -17.34
C ALA A 68 -2.84 5.30 -16.89
N PRO A 69 -2.27 4.50 -17.81
CA PRO A 69 -1.05 3.74 -17.55
C PRO A 69 0.10 4.75 -17.36
N GLY A 70 0.29 5.16 -16.11
CA GLY A 70 1.35 6.08 -15.72
C GLY A 70 2.70 5.42 -15.94
N ARG A 71 3.31 5.73 -17.10
CA ARG A 71 4.71 5.65 -17.51
C ARG A 71 5.67 4.90 -16.55
N PRO A 72 6.42 3.89 -17.03
CA PRO A 72 7.43 3.22 -16.20
C PRO A 72 8.46 4.24 -15.71
N LYS A 73 8.63 4.34 -14.39
CA LYS A 73 9.79 5.01 -13.79
C LYS A 73 10.91 3.97 -13.66
N PRO A 74 12.07 4.18 -14.31
CA PRO A 74 13.20 3.28 -14.15
C PRO A 74 13.82 3.46 -12.75
N GLY A 75 14.07 2.34 -12.09
CA GLY A 75 14.99 2.25 -10.96
C GLY A 75 14.45 2.73 -9.61
N SER A 76 14.11 1.80 -8.73
CA SER A 76 14.33 2.00 -7.30
C SER A 76 14.70 0.67 -6.68
N GLY A 77 16.00 0.54 -6.46
CA GLY A 77 16.66 -0.61 -5.88
C GLY A 77 16.05 -1.00 -4.53
N ARG A 78 15.83 -2.31 -4.45
CA ARG A 78 15.63 -3.12 -3.25
C ARG A 78 16.65 -2.73 -2.17
N ARG A 79 16.28 -1.89 -1.20
CA ARG A 79 17.02 -1.81 0.06
C ARG A 79 16.34 -2.70 1.10
N ARG A 80 16.89 -3.91 1.16
CA ARG A 80 16.82 -4.87 2.25
C ARG A 80 17.03 -4.13 3.58
N GLN A 81 16.12 -4.30 4.54
CA GLN A 81 16.34 -3.90 5.92
C GLN A 81 16.85 -5.15 6.65
N GLU A 82 18.18 -5.28 6.72
CA GLU A 82 18.93 -6.04 7.74
C GLU A 82 19.26 -5.02 8.84
N GLU A 83 18.77 -5.25 10.06
CA GLU A 83 19.49 -5.74 11.25
C GLU A 83 19.79 -4.59 12.22
#